data_AF-A0A3M2BTX7-F1
#
_entry.id   AF-A0A3M2BTX7-F1
#
_cell.length_a   1.000
_cell.length_b   1.000
_cell.length_c   1.000
_cell.angle_alpha   90.00
_cell.angle_beta   90.00
_cell.angle_gamma   90.00
#
_symmetry.space_group_name_H-M   'P 1'
#
loop_
_entity.id
_entity.type
_entity.pdbx_description
1 polymer ?
#
loop_
_entity_poly.entity_id
_entity_poly.type
_entity_poly.pdbx_seq_one_letter_code
_entity_poly.pdbx_strand_id
1 'polypeptide(L)'
;MEALFRDAGEPRRLVLHAGLERICRPRAPRLHNLVREPDWQQVVAGFQAELLRLDPDPAAWLPHLEAGLRRRPQDENRRLLRCAAALQALDATLEPEEFGQATVELPAFFGAGAKTLFLPPPEAPIEGWVPEKLKIDRGAGELGLHLPSLLDLRWRLVHLEGRPVTPRPQPLDAAVAEVLARRLEETGDLRVALASPFAGLEQPVDGDPGRCGRDGTPYRFRGLRGKERQAARGELEAILGACAEQRVDVLCLPELTVDGGVLSDLARMLAIENASEHPALVVAGSRHAGDGTCCRNRCTVLDGRGEVLFTHDKIVPFKITRAAAEAMGSDVCAKLGIDERGGYEDVDAGTELPLVDAPLGRLATPICLDFCGTELRDLMAECGVNLLLVPAMTARMDPFRQRARELGSLSRAASFVVNSAWLLRLLGQSEEARRRRLLHVYLPARGRAWDGDQQDEPTEPVHVFTMSVRLFRDKT
;
A
#
# COMPACT_ATOMS: atom_id res chain seq x y z
N MET A 1 -36.97 9.71 -8.25
CA MET A 1 -35.66 10.10 -8.82
C MET A 1 -35.33 11.54 -8.48
N GLU A 2 -36.05 12.55 -9.00
CA GLU A 2 -35.84 13.96 -8.61
C GLU A 2 -35.89 14.20 -7.09
N ALA A 3 -36.72 13.44 -6.36
CA ALA A 3 -36.81 13.52 -4.89
C ALA A 3 -35.59 12.95 -4.14
N LEU A 4 -34.85 11.98 -4.73
CA LEU A 4 -33.64 11.40 -4.12
C LEU A 4 -32.42 12.30 -4.32
N PHE A 5 -32.45 13.17 -5.33
CA PHE A 5 -31.36 14.08 -5.65
C PHE A 5 -31.55 15.46 -4.98
N ARG A 6 -32.78 15.94 -4.74
CA ARG A 6 -33.07 17.29 -4.21
C ARG A 6 -32.35 17.65 -2.89
N ASP A 7 -32.04 16.70 -2.01
CA ASP A 7 -31.47 16.97 -0.67
C ASP A 7 -29.95 16.74 -0.53
N ALA A 8 -29.28 16.26 -1.58
CA ALA A 8 -27.86 15.88 -1.51
C ALA A 8 -27.01 16.85 -2.36
N GLY A 9 -26.45 17.89 -1.74
CA GLY A 9 -25.69 18.96 -2.43
C GLY A 9 -24.41 18.48 -3.14
N GLU A 10 -23.66 17.56 -2.55
CA GLU A 10 -22.38 17.03 -3.08
C GLU A 10 -22.45 15.59 -3.65
N PRO A 11 -23.28 14.66 -3.13
CA PRO A 11 -23.32 13.27 -3.61
C PRO A 11 -23.69 13.10 -5.09
N ARG A 12 -24.32 14.09 -5.75
CA ARG A 12 -24.77 13.94 -7.14
C ARG A 12 -23.61 13.76 -8.11
N ARG A 13 -22.54 14.53 -7.95
CA ARG A 13 -21.39 14.52 -8.86
C ARG A 13 -20.59 13.23 -8.72
N LEU A 14 -20.37 12.77 -7.47
CA LEU A 14 -19.76 11.47 -7.18
C LEU A 14 -20.59 10.31 -7.75
N VAL A 15 -21.92 10.29 -7.54
CA VAL A 15 -22.80 9.24 -8.10
C VAL A 15 -22.71 9.18 -9.62
N LEU A 16 -22.72 10.34 -10.30
CA LEU A 16 -22.57 10.42 -11.76
C LEU A 16 -21.21 9.89 -12.22
N HIS A 17 -20.13 10.28 -11.55
CA HIS A 17 -18.78 9.83 -11.86
C HIS A 17 -18.63 8.30 -11.72
N ALA A 18 -19.10 7.72 -10.61
CA ALA A 18 -19.09 6.26 -10.44
C ALA A 18 -19.98 5.52 -11.43
N GLY A 19 -21.14 6.07 -11.78
CA GLY A 19 -22.00 5.52 -12.80
C GLY A 19 -21.33 5.45 -14.17
N LEU A 20 -20.66 6.54 -14.58
CA LEU A 20 -19.93 6.62 -15.85
C LEU A 20 -18.72 5.68 -15.86
N GLU A 21 -17.95 5.59 -14.77
CA GLU A 21 -16.82 4.67 -14.65
C GLU A 21 -17.27 3.21 -14.81
N ARG A 22 -18.33 2.80 -14.12
CA ARG A 22 -18.84 1.42 -14.18
C ARG A 22 -19.29 1.03 -15.60
N ILE A 23 -19.83 1.98 -16.37
CA ILE A 23 -20.23 1.77 -17.76
C ILE A 23 -19.01 1.67 -18.69
N CYS A 24 -17.98 2.47 -18.43
CA CYS A 24 -16.78 2.57 -19.25
C CYS A 24 -15.76 1.48 -18.95
N ARG A 25 -15.62 1.02 -17.69
CA ARG A 25 -14.62 0.06 -17.23
C ARG A 25 -14.58 -1.22 -18.09
N PRO A 26 -15.70 -1.92 -18.37
CA PRO A 26 -15.68 -3.12 -19.23
C PRO A 26 -15.26 -2.84 -20.68
N ARG A 27 -15.26 -1.57 -21.09
CA ARG A 27 -14.94 -1.10 -22.44
C ARG A 27 -13.66 -0.26 -22.47
N ALA A 28 -12.92 -0.18 -21.36
CA ALA A 28 -11.75 0.68 -21.21
C ALA A 28 -10.68 0.43 -22.29
N PRO A 29 -10.38 -0.82 -22.73
CA PRO A 29 -9.43 -1.05 -23.82
C PRO A 29 -9.89 -0.46 -25.16
N ARG A 30 -11.20 -0.47 -25.45
CA ARG A 30 -11.75 0.11 -26.68
C ARG A 30 -11.81 1.63 -26.60
N LEU A 31 -12.22 2.15 -25.45
CA LEU A 31 -12.16 3.57 -25.13
C LEU A 31 -10.71 4.09 -25.30
N HIS A 32 -9.72 3.30 -24.86
CA HIS A 32 -8.29 3.60 -24.98
C HIS A 32 -7.88 3.96 -26.38
N ASN A 33 -8.22 3.06 -27.31
CA ASN A 33 -7.81 3.18 -28.68
C ASN A 33 -8.53 4.36 -29.34
N LEU A 34 -9.81 4.57 -29.01
CA LEU A 34 -10.60 5.67 -29.56
C LEU A 34 -10.04 7.04 -29.16
N VAL A 35 -9.84 7.34 -27.88
CA VAL A 35 -9.45 8.70 -27.45
C VAL A 35 -8.02 9.10 -27.81
N ARG A 36 -7.22 8.18 -28.36
CA ARG A 36 -5.84 8.45 -28.81
C ARG A 36 -5.74 8.81 -30.28
N GLU A 37 -6.75 8.52 -31.09
CA GLU A 37 -6.72 9.02 -32.47
C GLU A 37 -7.01 10.54 -32.43
N PRO A 38 -6.16 11.38 -33.06
CA PRO A 38 -6.30 12.84 -33.01
C PRO A 38 -7.71 13.33 -33.39
N ASP A 39 -8.35 12.65 -34.35
CA ASP A 39 -9.70 12.93 -34.81
C ASP A 39 -10.73 12.80 -33.68
N TRP A 40 -10.55 11.83 -32.79
CA TRP A 40 -11.44 11.62 -31.65
C TRP A 40 -11.18 12.57 -30.49
N GLN A 41 -9.95 13.08 -30.31
CA GLN A 41 -9.67 14.11 -29.31
C GLN A 41 -10.45 15.39 -29.61
N GLN A 42 -10.54 15.79 -30.88
CA GLN A 42 -11.37 16.92 -31.29
C GLN A 42 -12.86 16.66 -31.04
N VAL A 43 -13.33 15.43 -31.28
CA VAL A 43 -14.72 15.04 -30.99
C VAL A 43 -15.02 15.08 -29.49
N VAL A 44 -14.10 14.58 -28.64
CA VAL A 44 -14.23 14.62 -27.18
C VAL A 44 -14.24 16.06 -26.68
N ALA A 45 -13.31 16.91 -27.13
CA ALA A 45 -13.27 18.33 -26.78
C ALA A 45 -14.54 19.08 -27.25
N GLY A 46 -15.07 18.73 -28.43
CA GLY A 46 -16.34 19.25 -28.92
C GLY A 46 -17.52 18.89 -28.02
N PHE A 47 -17.61 17.63 -27.59
CA PHE A 47 -18.63 17.20 -26.63
C PHE A 47 -18.44 17.81 -25.23
N GLN A 48 -17.20 17.98 -24.78
CA GLN A 48 -16.89 18.63 -23.51
C GLN A 48 -17.38 20.08 -23.53
N ALA A 49 -17.07 20.82 -24.60
CA ALA A 49 -17.55 22.18 -24.80
C ALA A 49 -19.08 22.26 -24.96
N GLU A 50 -19.71 21.26 -25.59
CA GLU A 50 -21.19 21.17 -25.68
C GLU A 50 -21.80 20.99 -24.28
N LEU A 51 -21.28 20.07 -23.45
CA LEU A 51 -21.77 19.83 -22.09
C LEU A 51 -21.62 21.06 -21.20
N LEU A 52 -20.44 21.70 -21.21
CA LEU A 52 -20.17 22.93 -20.46
C LEU A 52 -21.06 24.11 -20.88
N ARG A 53 -21.56 24.13 -22.13
CA ARG A 53 -22.54 25.13 -22.60
C ARG A 53 -23.98 24.81 -22.22
N LEU A 54 -24.33 23.53 -22.14
CA LEU A 54 -25.71 23.10 -21.87
C LEU A 54 -26.13 23.47 -20.45
N ASP A 55 -25.25 23.27 -19.48
CA ASP A 55 -25.50 23.66 -18.09
C ASP A 55 -24.17 23.72 -17.30
N PRO A 56 -23.86 24.79 -16.56
CA PRO A 56 -22.71 24.80 -15.65
C PRO A 56 -22.88 23.86 -14.46
N ASP A 57 -24.09 23.42 -14.12
CA ASP A 57 -24.34 22.39 -13.10
C ASP A 57 -24.21 20.99 -13.70
N PRO A 58 -23.18 20.20 -13.32
CA PRO A 58 -23.01 18.85 -13.85
C PRO A 58 -24.17 17.90 -13.47
N ALA A 59 -24.98 18.23 -12.45
CA ALA A 59 -26.16 17.44 -12.11
C ALA A 59 -27.22 17.46 -13.21
N ALA A 60 -27.27 18.52 -14.02
CA ALA A 60 -28.19 18.61 -15.16
C ALA A 60 -27.74 17.77 -16.36
N TRP A 61 -26.47 17.33 -16.41
CA TRP A 61 -25.97 16.50 -17.50
C TRP A 61 -26.47 15.05 -17.43
N LEU A 62 -26.75 14.56 -16.22
CA LEU A 62 -27.09 13.14 -15.98
C LEU A 62 -28.31 12.67 -16.81
N PRO A 63 -29.46 13.36 -16.85
CA PRO A 63 -30.57 12.96 -17.71
C PRO A 63 -30.22 12.91 -19.20
N HIS A 64 -29.35 13.81 -19.68
CA HIS A 64 -28.88 13.83 -21.07
C HIS A 64 -27.95 12.65 -21.38
N LEU A 65 -27.03 12.34 -20.46
CA LEU A 65 -26.13 11.20 -20.55
C LEU A 65 -26.90 9.88 -20.48
N GLU A 66 -27.84 9.73 -19.54
CA GLU A 66 -28.70 8.55 -19.43
C GLU A 66 -29.55 8.34 -20.68
N ALA A 67 -30.19 9.40 -21.19
CA ALA A 67 -30.96 9.31 -22.42
C ALA A 67 -30.09 8.91 -23.61
N GLY A 68 -28.86 9.43 -23.69
CA GLY A 68 -27.87 9.05 -24.69
C GLY A 68 -27.37 7.59 -24.55
N LEU A 69 -27.25 7.11 -23.31
CA LEU A 69 -26.76 5.76 -22.98
C LEU A 69 -27.82 4.67 -23.21
N ARG A 70 -29.10 4.99 -22.96
CA ARG A 70 -30.26 4.08 -23.09
C ARG A 70 -30.79 3.98 -24.53
N ARG A 71 -30.69 5.03 -25.33
CA ARG A 71 -31.01 4.95 -26.77
C ARG A 71 -30.07 3.94 -27.39
N ARG A 72 -30.59 2.92 -28.09
CA ARG A 72 -29.77 2.00 -28.92
C ARG A 72 -29.16 2.80 -30.07
N PRO A 73 -27.87 3.14 -30.06
CA PRO A 73 -27.26 3.76 -31.21
C PRO A 73 -26.69 2.64 -32.08
N GLN A 74 -26.65 2.84 -33.40
CA GLN A 74 -25.89 1.96 -34.29
C GLN A 74 -24.36 2.11 -34.11
N ASP A 75 -23.90 2.98 -33.20
CA ASP A 75 -22.49 3.30 -32.99
C ASP A 75 -22.12 3.38 -31.50
N GLU A 76 -21.54 2.29 -30.99
CA GLU A 76 -21.04 2.17 -29.61
C GLU A 76 -19.84 3.09 -29.33
N ASN A 77 -19.04 3.45 -30.33
CA ASN A 77 -17.86 4.31 -30.15
C ASN A 77 -18.30 5.73 -29.77
N ARG A 78 -19.32 6.27 -30.45
CA ARG A 78 -19.87 7.60 -30.14
C ARG A 78 -20.46 7.69 -28.73
N ARG A 79 -21.04 6.59 -28.22
CA ARG A 79 -21.53 6.52 -26.84
C ARG A 79 -20.37 6.57 -25.83
N LEU A 80 -19.33 5.79 -26.08
CA LEU A 80 -18.11 5.76 -25.28
C LEU A 80 -17.42 7.12 -25.23
N LEU A 81 -17.30 7.81 -26.38
CA LEU A 81 -16.71 9.15 -26.47
C LEU A 81 -17.51 10.21 -25.71
N ARG A 82 -18.85 10.11 -25.71
CA ARG A 82 -19.70 11.02 -24.90
C ARG A 82 -19.54 10.79 -23.41
N CYS A 83 -19.43 9.54 -22.97
CA CYS A 83 -19.09 9.24 -21.57
C CYS A 83 -17.72 9.78 -21.20
N ALA A 84 -16.74 9.67 -22.12
CA ALA A 84 -15.41 10.22 -21.88
C ALA A 84 -15.39 11.74 -21.77
N ALA A 85 -16.07 12.44 -22.69
CA ALA A 85 -16.20 13.88 -22.65
C ALA A 85 -16.93 14.36 -21.39
N ALA A 86 -17.95 13.63 -20.95
CA ALA A 86 -18.67 13.94 -19.72
C ALA A 86 -17.80 13.79 -18.46
N LEU A 87 -16.98 12.74 -18.42
CA LEU A 87 -16.03 12.54 -17.34
C LEU A 87 -14.96 13.65 -17.31
N GLN A 88 -14.36 13.97 -18.45
CA GLN A 88 -13.40 15.07 -18.54
C GLN A 88 -14.02 16.43 -18.20
N ALA A 89 -15.26 16.68 -18.62
CA ALA A 89 -15.99 17.88 -18.27
C ALA A 89 -16.27 17.95 -16.75
N LEU A 90 -16.63 16.82 -16.14
CA LEU A 90 -16.80 16.72 -14.70
C LEU A 90 -15.48 17.09 -14.01
N ASP A 91 -14.40 16.38 -14.29
CA ASP A 91 -13.08 16.63 -13.66
C ASP A 91 -12.61 18.09 -13.78
N ALA A 92 -12.87 18.74 -14.91
CA ALA A 92 -12.51 20.15 -15.13
C ALA A 92 -13.35 21.14 -14.29
N THR A 93 -14.54 20.74 -13.85
CA THR A 93 -15.45 21.55 -13.03
C THR A 93 -15.36 21.24 -11.53
N LEU A 94 -14.68 20.16 -11.16
CA LEU A 94 -14.49 19.78 -9.76
C LEU A 94 -13.22 20.40 -9.21
N GLU A 95 -13.35 21.25 -8.20
CA GLU A 95 -12.18 21.68 -7.42
C GLU A 95 -11.65 20.48 -6.62
N PRO A 96 -10.31 20.27 -6.56
CA PRO A 96 -9.72 19.16 -5.81
C PRO A 96 -10.16 19.09 -4.33
N GLU A 97 -10.46 20.25 -3.74
CA GLU A 97 -10.85 20.41 -2.34
C GLU A 97 -12.31 19.97 -2.06
N GLU A 98 -13.20 20.07 -3.07
CA GLU A 98 -14.62 19.69 -2.94
C GLU A 98 -14.84 18.16 -2.84
N PHE A 99 -13.81 17.37 -3.12
CA PHE A 99 -13.88 15.91 -3.27
C PHE A 99 -13.00 15.15 -2.28
N GLY A 100 -12.79 15.71 -1.08
CA GLY A 100 -12.16 14.97 0.02
C GLY A 100 -12.66 13.52 0.11
N GLN A 101 -11.81 12.61 0.57
CA GLN A 101 -12.03 11.16 0.53
C GLN A 101 -13.47 10.77 0.88
N ALA A 102 -14.24 10.29 -0.11
CA ALA A 102 -15.67 10.05 0.04
C ALA A 102 -16.03 8.62 -0.38
N THR A 103 -16.78 7.94 0.50
CA THR A 103 -17.47 6.69 0.14
C THR A 103 -18.89 7.03 -0.26
N VAL A 104 -19.30 6.56 -1.44
CA VAL A 104 -20.67 6.79 -1.94
C VAL A 104 -21.33 5.45 -2.21
N GLU A 105 -22.54 5.30 -1.69
CA GLU A 105 -23.42 4.20 -2.03
C GLU A 105 -24.13 4.51 -3.35
N LEU A 106 -23.99 3.62 -4.33
CA LEU A 106 -24.60 3.82 -5.62
C LEU A 106 -26.09 3.45 -5.59
N PRO A 107 -26.94 4.19 -6.33
CA PRO A 107 -28.32 3.81 -6.52
C PRO A 107 -28.45 2.39 -7.08
N ALA A 108 -29.49 1.66 -6.66
CA ALA A 108 -29.69 0.25 -7.01
C ALA A 108 -29.72 -0.05 -8.52
N PHE A 109 -30.01 0.94 -9.37
CA PHE A 109 -29.96 0.80 -10.83
C PHE A 109 -28.54 0.55 -11.37
N PHE A 110 -27.49 1.00 -10.68
CA PHE A 110 -26.11 0.64 -11.02
C PHE A 110 -25.72 -0.75 -10.49
N GLY A 111 -26.62 -1.47 -9.82
CA GLY A 111 -26.33 -2.64 -8.99
C GLY A 111 -26.77 -2.34 -7.56
N ALA A 112 -27.50 -3.24 -6.93
CA ALA A 112 -28.08 -3.01 -5.60
C ALA A 112 -26.99 -2.81 -4.53
N GLY A 113 -26.85 -1.61 -3.97
CA GLY A 113 -26.05 -1.36 -2.77
C GLY A 113 -24.53 -1.34 -2.96
N ALA A 114 -24.03 -1.20 -4.20
CA ALA A 114 -22.60 -1.14 -4.46
C ALA A 114 -21.97 0.12 -3.84
N LYS A 115 -21.03 -0.05 -2.89
CA LYS A 115 -20.24 1.05 -2.34
C LYS A 115 -19.01 1.31 -3.21
N THR A 116 -18.76 2.57 -3.54
CA THR A 116 -17.58 3.00 -4.28
C THR A 116 -16.81 4.03 -3.47
N LEU A 117 -15.51 3.83 -3.31
CA LEU A 117 -14.60 4.79 -2.70
C LEU A 117 -13.94 5.64 -3.78
N PHE A 118 -13.95 6.95 -3.56
CA PHE A 118 -13.25 7.93 -4.38
C PHE A 118 -11.97 8.33 -3.67
N LEU A 119 -10.86 8.16 -4.38
CA LEU A 119 -9.55 8.51 -3.89
C LEU A 119 -8.95 9.63 -4.74
N PRO A 120 -8.37 10.67 -4.12
CA PRO A 120 -7.62 11.67 -4.87
C PRO A 120 -6.47 11.01 -5.62
N PRO A 121 -5.95 11.66 -6.68
CA PRO A 121 -4.76 11.16 -7.33
C PRO A 121 -3.67 11.14 -6.27
N PRO A 122 -2.85 10.08 -6.19
CA PRO A 122 -1.68 10.14 -5.34
C PRO A 122 -0.85 11.35 -5.82
N GLU A 123 -0.60 12.31 -4.91
CA GLU A 123 0.31 13.42 -5.16
C GLU A 123 1.67 12.81 -5.53
N ALA A 124 2.01 12.81 -6.81
CA ALA A 124 3.21 12.11 -7.29
C ALA A 124 4.46 12.96 -6.97
N PRO A 125 5.57 12.32 -6.55
CA PRO A 125 6.33 11.53 -7.51
C PRO A 125 6.87 10.16 -7.02
N ILE A 126 6.68 9.14 -7.87
CA ILE A 126 7.79 8.31 -8.38
C ILE A 126 7.68 8.26 -9.92
N GLU A 127 7.93 9.39 -10.58
CA GLU A 127 8.22 9.47 -12.03
C GLU A 127 9.29 10.55 -12.26
N GLY A 128 10.26 10.26 -13.13
CA GLY A 128 11.21 11.24 -13.65
C GLY A 128 11.23 11.16 -15.18
N TRP A 129 10.83 12.26 -15.83
CA TRP A 129 10.90 12.64 -17.25
C TRP A 129 10.72 11.57 -18.34
N VAL A 130 9.69 11.73 -19.18
CA VAL A 130 9.60 11.12 -20.51
C VAL A 130 9.94 12.18 -21.58
N PRO A 131 11.05 12.05 -22.33
CA PRO A 131 11.28 12.88 -23.50
C PRO A 131 10.22 12.60 -24.58
N GLU A 132 9.74 13.66 -25.21
CA GLU A 132 8.67 13.68 -26.23
C GLU A 132 8.90 12.76 -27.44
N LYS A 133 10.15 12.32 -27.62
CA LYS A 133 10.64 11.50 -28.74
C LYS A 133 10.39 9.99 -28.57
N LEU A 134 9.93 9.55 -27.39
CA LEU A 134 9.69 8.13 -27.05
C LEU A 134 8.20 7.74 -26.99
N LYS A 135 7.32 8.53 -27.64
CA LYS A 135 5.87 8.31 -27.61
C LYS A 135 5.34 7.13 -28.46
N ILE A 136 6.15 6.37 -29.21
CA ILE A 136 5.63 5.32 -30.11
C ILE A 136 6.55 4.11 -30.16
N ASP A 137 6.17 3.03 -29.47
CA ASP A 137 5.90 1.69 -30.05
C ASP A 137 5.45 0.73 -28.93
N ARG A 138 4.18 0.30 -28.93
CA ARG A 138 3.62 -0.63 -27.93
C ARG A 138 2.97 -1.82 -28.63
N GLY A 139 3.63 -2.99 -28.53
CA GLY A 139 3.03 -4.28 -28.84
C GLY A 139 1.98 -4.69 -27.82
N ALA A 140 0.96 -5.40 -28.30
CA ALA A 140 -0.19 -5.86 -27.54
C ALA A 140 0.19 -6.83 -26.41
N GLY A 141 0.09 -6.37 -25.16
CA GLY A 141 0.24 -7.18 -23.96
C GLY A 141 -0.29 -6.42 -22.75
N GLU A 142 -1.49 -6.79 -22.32
CA GLU A 142 -2.21 -6.41 -21.08
C GLU A 142 -1.81 -5.09 -20.41
N LEU A 143 -2.52 -4.04 -20.83
CA LEU A 143 -2.53 -2.70 -20.24
C LEU A 143 -3.23 -2.71 -18.87
N GLY A 144 -2.52 -3.15 -17.83
CA GLY A 144 -2.96 -3.06 -16.43
C GLY A 144 -2.65 -1.70 -15.80
N LEU A 145 -3.69 -0.93 -15.48
CA LEU A 145 -3.75 0.11 -14.43
C LEU A 145 -2.90 1.40 -14.52
N HIS A 146 -1.95 1.56 -15.46
CA HIS A 146 -1.06 2.77 -15.54
C HIS A 146 -0.93 3.45 -16.89
N LEU A 147 -1.85 3.21 -17.81
CA LEU A 147 -2.14 4.29 -18.76
C LEU A 147 -2.71 5.45 -17.93
N PRO A 148 -2.25 6.71 -18.09
CA PRO A 148 -2.95 7.85 -17.50
C PRO A 148 -4.42 7.60 -17.70
N SER A 149 -5.19 7.65 -16.59
CA SER A 149 -6.61 7.29 -16.57
C SER A 149 -7.18 7.80 -17.87
N LEU A 150 -7.77 6.92 -18.68
CA LEU A 150 -8.02 7.20 -20.10
C LEU A 150 -9.01 8.34 -20.40
N LEU A 151 -9.40 8.98 -19.33
CA LEU A 151 -10.44 9.93 -19.07
C LEU A 151 -9.88 11.12 -18.27
N ASP A 152 -8.57 11.10 -17.96
CA ASP A 152 -7.87 11.99 -17.03
C ASP A 152 -8.60 12.17 -15.70
N LEU A 153 -9.29 11.10 -15.24
CA LEU A 153 -9.93 11.10 -13.93
C LEU A 153 -8.84 11.36 -12.90
N ARG A 154 -8.91 12.55 -12.30
CA ARG A 154 -8.10 12.90 -11.14
C ARG A 154 -8.40 11.92 -10.01
N TRP A 155 -9.62 11.38 -9.98
CA TRP A 155 -10.11 10.49 -8.94
C TRP A 155 -10.02 9.02 -9.33
N ARG A 156 -9.43 8.20 -8.45
CA ARG A 156 -9.45 6.74 -8.56
C ARG A 156 -10.70 6.18 -7.88
N LEU A 157 -11.42 5.33 -8.61
CA LEU A 157 -12.59 4.63 -8.07
C LEU A 157 -12.25 3.20 -7.67
N VAL A 158 -12.56 2.88 -6.42
CA VAL A 158 -12.37 1.55 -5.84
C VAL A 158 -13.73 0.98 -5.48
N HIS A 159 -14.09 -0.13 -6.12
CA HIS A 159 -15.36 -0.82 -5.85
C HIS A 159 -15.23 -1.62 -4.55
N LEU A 160 -16.10 -1.39 -3.58
CA LEU A 160 -16.06 -2.04 -2.26
C LEU A 160 -17.04 -3.21 -2.12
N GLU A 161 -17.96 -3.37 -3.07
CA GLU A 161 -19.00 -4.40 -3.02
C GLU A 161 -18.40 -5.80 -2.91
N GLY A 162 -18.79 -6.56 -1.89
CA GLY A 162 -18.32 -7.93 -1.65
C GLY A 162 -16.87 -8.05 -1.16
N ARG A 163 -16.19 -6.93 -0.85
CA ARG A 163 -14.82 -6.97 -0.32
C ARG A 163 -14.84 -7.17 1.20
N PRO A 164 -14.07 -8.13 1.74
CA PRO A 164 -13.93 -8.29 3.18
C PRO A 164 -13.00 -7.22 3.79
N VAL A 165 -12.21 -6.52 2.98
CA VAL A 165 -11.31 -5.44 3.39
C VAL A 165 -11.81 -4.09 2.90
N THR A 166 -11.90 -3.13 3.81
CA THR A 166 -12.21 -1.73 3.49
C THR A 166 -10.93 -0.90 3.45
N PRO A 167 -10.56 -0.30 2.31
CA PRO A 167 -9.51 0.71 2.28
C PRO A 167 -9.93 1.92 3.13
N ARG A 168 -9.03 2.38 3.99
CA ARG A 168 -9.23 3.54 4.86
C ARG A 168 -8.21 4.61 4.52
N PRO A 169 -8.54 5.51 3.60
CA PRO A 169 -7.64 6.57 3.25
C PRO A 169 -7.57 7.62 4.37
N GLN A 170 -6.43 8.29 4.49
CA GLN A 170 -6.18 9.39 5.42
C GLN A 170 -4.93 10.17 5.00
N PRO A 171 -4.83 11.48 5.28
CA PRO A 171 -3.59 12.21 5.09
C PRO A 171 -2.54 11.76 6.11
N LEU A 172 -1.26 11.86 5.75
CA LEU A 172 -0.18 11.85 6.73
C LEU A 172 -0.31 13.08 7.64
N ASP A 173 0.15 12.97 8.90
CA ASP A 173 0.25 14.12 9.79
C ASP A 173 1.02 15.26 9.09
N ALA A 174 0.48 16.47 9.18
CA ALA A 174 0.96 17.61 8.41
C ALA A 174 2.41 17.98 8.75
N ALA A 175 2.81 17.85 10.02
CA ALA A 175 4.18 18.16 10.43
C ALA A 175 5.16 17.12 9.86
N VAL A 176 4.79 15.84 9.88
CA VAL A 176 5.61 14.77 9.28
C VAL A 176 5.69 14.93 7.76
N ALA A 177 4.56 15.23 7.10
CA ALA A 177 4.52 15.50 5.68
C ALA A 177 5.43 16.69 5.31
N GLU A 178 5.37 17.79 6.05
CA GLU A 178 6.22 18.96 5.83
C GLU A 178 7.71 18.62 5.95
N VAL A 179 8.10 17.86 6.98
CA VAL A 179 9.50 17.41 7.16
C VAL A 179 9.96 16.58 5.97
N LEU A 180 9.18 15.60 5.53
CA LEU A 180 9.54 14.73 4.40
C LEU A 180 9.58 15.52 3.08
N ALA A 181 8.63 16.42 2.85
CA ALA A 181 8.60 17.29 1.66
C ALA A 181 9.82 18.20 1.61
N ARG A 182 10.13 18.89 2.72
CA ARG A 182 11.30 19.78 2.82
C ARG A 182 12.60 19.03 2.56
N ARG A 183 12.79 17.85 3.16
CA ARG A 183 13.99 17.04 2.93
C ARG A 183 14.12 16.61 1.49
N LEU A 184 13.02 16.17 0.90
CA LEU A 184 12.99 15.81 -0.51
C LEU A 184 13.36 17.00 -1.42
N GLU A 185 12.90 18.20 -1.09
CA GLU A 185 13.26 19.43 -1.81
C GLU A 185 14.74 19.81 -1.64
N GLU A 186 15.30 19.64 -0.44
CA GLU A 186 16.68 20.00 -0.12
C GLU A 186 17.71 19.03 -0.71
N THR A 187 17.47 17.72 -0.61
CA THR A 187 18.46 16.69 -0.98
C THR A 187 18.15 16.03 -2.33
N GLY A 188 16.90 16.14 -2.80
CA GLY A 188 16.42 15.39 -3.95
C GLY A 188 16.24 13.90 -3.68
N ASP A 189 16.38 13.44 -2.43
CA ASP A 189 16.16 12.05 -2.02
C ASP A 189 15.59 11.89 -0.62
N LEU A 190 14.98 10.74 -0.36
CA LEU A 190 14.75 10.27 1.00
C LEU A 190 15.54 9.00 1.27
N ARG A 191 16.02 8.86 2.50
CA ARG A 191 16.78 7.71 2.96
C ARG A 191 15.88 6.76 3.73
N VAL A 192 15.70 5.55 3.22
CA VAL A 192 14.94 4.49 3.89
C VAL A 192 15.92 3.49 4.49
N ALA A 193 15.76 3.23 5.79
CA ALA A 193 16.46 2.18 6.52
C ALA A 193 15.56 0.97 6.75
N LEU A 194 16.06 -0.20 6.40
CA LEU A 194 15.46 -1.48 6.76
C LEU A 194 16.36 -2.16 7.78
N ALA A 195 15.86 -2.34 9.00
CA ALA A 195 16.62 -2.93 10.08
C ALA A 195 15.92 -4.18 10.58
N SER A 196 16.64 -5.31 10.61
CA SER A 196 16.14 -6.58 11.15
C SER A 196 16.89 -6.96 12.43
N PRO A 197 16.57 -6.31 13.57
CA PRO A 197 17.25 -6.54 14.82
C PRO A 197 16.85 -7.88 15.45
N PHE A 198 17.37 -8.12 16.65
CA PHE A 198 16.96 -9.16 17.59
C PHE A 198 17.22 -10.58 17.12
N ALA A 199 18.13 -10.76 16.16
CA ALA A 199 18.54 -12.10 15.70
C ALA A 199 19.06 -12.97 16.86
N GLY A 200 19.57 -12.37 17.94
CA GLY A 200 20.07 -13.07 19.11
C GLY A 200 19.08 -13.26 20.26
N LEU A 201 17.89 -12.68 20.18
CA LEU A 201 16.95 -12.66 21.31
C LEU A 201 15.99 -13.82 21.22
N GLU A 202 15.71 -14.48 22.35
CA GLU A 202 14.67 -15.49 22.41
C GLU A 202 13.31 -14.80 22.47
N GLN A 203 12.48 -15.02 21.46
CA GLN A 203 11.11 -14.55 21.48
C GLN A 203 10.20 -15.62 22.09
N PRO A 204 9.53 -15.31 23.21
CA PRO A 204 8.61 -16.26 23.80
C PRO A 204 7.34 -16.37 22.95
N VAL A 205 7.02 -17.60 22.56
CA VAL A 205 5.80 -17.97 21.85
C VAL A 205 5.01 -18.93 22.73
N ASP A 206 3.76 -18.57 23.00
CA ASP A 206 2.82 -19.42 23.72
C ASP A 206 1.98 -20.20 22.72
N GLY A 207 2.03 -21.53 22.81
CA GLY A 207 1.08 -22.43 22.21
C GLY A 207 -0.02 -22.83 23.19
N ASP A 208 -1.22 -23.11 22.69
CA ASP A 208 -2.26 -23.78 23.48
C ASP A 208 -2.65 -25.13 22.85
N PRO A 209 -1.92 -26.21 23.19
CA PRO A 209 -2.22 -27.56 22.71
C PRO A 209 -3.62 -28.05 23.11
N GLY A 210 -4.21 -27.50 24.19
CA GLY A 210 -5.56 -27.83 24.63
C GLY A 210 -6.65 -27.31 23.69
N ARG A 211 -6.35 -26.25 22.93
CA ARG A 211 -7.20 -25.71 21.85
C ARG A 211 -6.81 -26.24 20.46
N CYS A 212 -5.92 -27.23 20.37
CA CYS A 212 -5.48 -27.76 19.08
C CYS A 212 -6.63 -28.42 18.32
N GLY A 213 -6.83 -27.99 17.08
CA GLY A 213 -7.92 -28.44 16.21
C GLY A 213 -7.41 -29.10 14.93
N ARG A 214 -8.29 -29.18 13.91
CA ARG A 214 -7.89 -29.62 12.56
C ARG A 214 -6.84 -28.71 11.92
N ASP A 215 -6.80 -27.45 12.34
CA ASP A 215 -5.92 -26.42 11.80
C ASP A 215 -4.56 -26.32 12.51
N GLY A 216 -4.31 -27.20 13.50
CA GLY A 216 -3.08 -27.22 14.30
C GLY A 216 -3.24 -26.52 15.64
N THR A 217 -2.11 -26.24 16.28
CA THR A 217 -2.06 -25.60 17.60
C THR A 217 -2.10 -24.07 17.45
N PRO A 218 -3.03 -23.36 18.11
CA PRO A 218 -3.00 -21.90 18.16
C PRO A 218 -1.73 -21.41 18.86
N TYR A 219 -1.07 -20.41 18.28
CA TYR A 219 0.13 -19.80 18.88
C TYR A 219 0.06 -18.26 18.91
N ARG A 220 0.72 -17.67 19.90
CA ARG A 220 0.86 -16.21 20.08
C ARG A 220 2.25 -15.81 20.59
N PHE A 221 2.76 -14.67 20.14
CA PHE A 221 3.98 -14.08 20.66
C PHE A 221 3.67 -13.26 21.92
N ARG A 222 4.41 -13.50 23.01
CA ARG A 222 4.15 -12.86 24.32
C ARG A 222 5.01 -11.64 24.61
N GLY A 223 5.95 -11.34 23.71
CA GLY A 223 6.91 -10.27 23.87
C GLY A 223 8.06 -10.59 24.82
N LEU A 224 9.16 -9.89 24.62
CA LEU A 224 10.41 -10.00 25.35
C LEU A 224 10.22 -9.57 26.81
N ARG A 225 10.99 -10.21 27.69
CA ARG A 225 10.98 -9.93 29.14
C ARG A 225 12.43 -9.74 29.62
N GLY A 226 12.58 -9.27 30.85
CA GLY A 226 13.87 -9.26 31.56
C GLY A 226 15.05 -8.76 30.73
N LYS A 227 16.06 -9.61 30.57
CA LYS A 227 17.32 -9.29 29.90
C LYS A 227 17.15 -9.15 28.39
N GLU A 228 16.27 -9.93 27.78
CA GLU A 228 15.98 -9.89 26.35
C GLU A 228 15.36 -8.53 25.97
N ARG A 229 14.44 -8.00 26.78
CA ARG A 229 13.88 -6.66 26.55
C ARG A 229 14.95 -5.57 26.69
N GLN A 230 15.84 -5.68 27.67
CA GLN A 230 16.94 -4.73 27.83
C GLN A 230 17.92 -4.77 26.65
N ALA A 231 18.23 -5.97 26.15
CA ALA A 231 19.06 -6.14 24.96
C ALA A 231 18.37 -5.55 23.71
N ALA A 232 17.06 -5.78 23.54
CA ALA A 232 16.29 -5.17 22.45
C ALA A 232 16.32 -3.64 22.51
N ARG A 233 16.20 -3.05 23.71
CA ARG A 233 16.35 -1.60 23.90
C ARG A 233 17.72 -1.10 23.42
N GLY A 234 18.81 -1.78 23.82
CA GLY A 234 20.16 -1.41 23.38
C GLY A 234 20.36 -1.54 21.87
N GLU A 235 19.79 -2.57 21.22
CA GLU A 235 19.82 -2.69 19.76
C GLU A 235 19.03 -1.58 19.06
N LEU A 236 17.88 -1.17 19.61
CA LEU A 236 17.10 -0.05 19.09
C LEU A 236 17.82 1.29 19.23
N GLU A 237 18.47 1.53 20.37
CA GLU A 237 19.31 2.73 20.59
C GLU A 237 20.41 2.81 19.54
N ALA A 238 21.11 1.69 19.26
CA ALA A 238 22.11 1.62 18.21
C ALA A 238 21.53 1.89 16.81
N ILE A 239 20.33 1.36 16.50
CA ILE A 239 19.65 1.60 15.23
C ILE A 239 19.27 3.08 15.08
N LEU A 240 18.71 3.70 16.12
CA LEU A 240 18.35 5.12 16.08
C LEU A 240 19.59 6.01 15.96
N GLY A 241 20.68 5.69 16.66
CA GLY A 241 21.96 6.36 16.51
C GLY A 241 22.48 6.29 15.06
N ALA A 242 22.45 5.10 14.45
CA ALA A 242 22.82 4.92 13.05
C ALA A 242 21.88 5.68 12.09
N CYS A 243 20.57 5.74 12.39
CA CYS A 243 19.62 6.53 11.62
C CYS A 243 19.95 8.03 11.66
N ALA A 244 20.28 8.57 12.83
CA ALA A 244 20.68 9.96 12.97
C ALA A 244 21.99 10.27 12.23
N GLU A 245 23.02 9.42 12.40
CA GLU A 245 24.31 9.55 11.72
C GLU A 245 24.15 9.52 10.19
N GLN A 246 23.35 8.58 9.69
CA GLN A 246 23.13 8.40 8.25
C GLN A 246 21.98 9.25 7.70
N ARG A 247 21.38 10.13 8.52
CA ARG A 247 20.23 10.98 8.16
C ARG A 247 19.09 10.19 7.51
N VAL A 248 18.74 9.05 8.08
CA VAL A 248 17.61 8.23 7.66
C VAL A 248 16.31 9.01 7.85
N ASP A 249 15.42 8.95 6.88
CA ASP A 249 14.11 9.61 6.92
C ASP A 249 13.01 8.64 7.35
N VAL A 250 13.08 7.41 6.85
CA VAL A 250 12.08 6.36 7.12
C VAL A 250 12.78 5.13 7.67
N LEU A 251 12.36 4.64 8.83
CA LEU A 251 12.83 3.37 9.41
C LEU A 251 11.72 2.33 9.34
N CYS A 252 12.04 1.10 8.94
CA CYS A 252 11.11 -0.03 8.95
C CYS A 252 11.70 -1.23 9.71
N LEU A 253 10.92 -1.78 10.65
CA LEU A 253 11.25 -2.95 11.47
C LEU A 253 10.37 -4.17 11.10
N PRO A 254 10.81 -5.41 11.39
CA PRO A 254 10.12 -6.63 10.96
C PRO A 254 8.85 -6.97 11.75
N GLU A 255 8.11 -7.94 11.22
CA GLU A 255 6.90 -8.47 11.85
C GLU A 255 7.21 -9.22 13.15
N LEU A 256 6.33 -9.06 14.15
CA LEU A 256 6.34 -9.74 15.45
C LEU A 256 7.62 -9.60 16.28
N THR A 257 8.49 -8.64 15.96
CA THR A 257 9.73 -8.42 16.70
C THR A 257 9.65 -7.33 17.77
N VAL A 258 8.59 -6.51 17.77
CA VAL A 258 8.47 -5.32 18.63
C VAL A 258 7.23 -5.45 19.53
N ASP A 259 7.36 -6.06 20.70
CA ASP A 259 6.23 -6.14 21.64
C ASP A 259 5.80 -4.77 22.22
N GLY A 260 4.76 -4.77 23.06
CA GLY A 260 4.24 -3.53 23.65
C GLY A 260 5.25 -2.76 24.50
N GLY A 261 6.11 -3.46 25.23
CA GLY A 261 7.18 -2.85 26.02
C GLY A 261 8.28 -2.26 25.15
N VAL A 262 8.73 -3.02 24.14
CA VAL A 262 9.73 -2.56 23.16
C VAL A 262 9.21 -1.36 22.36
N LEU A 263 7.92 -1.35 21.97
CA LEU A 263 7.29 -0.21 21.32
C LEU A 263 7.28 1.03 22.22
N SER A 264 6.92 0.88 23.49
CA SER A 264 6.97 2.00 24.45
C SER A 264 8.38 2.53 24.65
N ASP A 265 9.38 1.64 24.67
CA ASP A 265 10.78 2.04 24.73
C ASP A 265 11.20 2.81 23.47
N LEU A 266 10.82 2.33 22.28
CA LEU A 266 11.07 2.99 20.99
C LEU A 266 10.45 4.38 20.93
N ALA A 267 9.16 4.51 21.26
CA ALA A 267 8.46 5.79 21.27
C ALA A 267 9.12 6.79 22.22
N ARG A 268 9.51 6.34 23.42
CA ARG A 268 10.23 7.18 24.38
C ARG A 268 11.61 7.63 23.87
N MET A 269 12.37 6.74 23.22
CA MET A 269 13.66 7.09 22.64
C MET A 269 13.49 8.11 21.51
N LEU A 270 12.47 7.96 20.65
CA LEU A 270 12.15 8.97 19.63
C LEU A 270 11.80 10.32 20.27
N ALA A 271 10.97 10.34 21.31
CA ALA A 271 10.56 11.58 22.00
C ALA A 271 11.74 12.33 22.66
N ILE A 272 12.74 11.62 23.19
CA ILE A 272 13.80 12.20 24.03
C ILE A 272 15.12 12.38 23.24
N GLU A 273 15.46 11.40 22.41
CA GLU A 273 16.80 11.23 21.85
C GLU A 273 16.85 11.59 20.35
N ASN A 274 15.70 11.66 19.65
CA ASN A 274 15.63 11.99 18.23
C ASN A 274 15.59 13.50 17.95
N ALA A 275 16.49 14.27 18.55
CA ALA A 275 16.54 15.74 18.38
C ALA A 275 16.77 16.19 16.93
N SER A 276 17.34 15.31 16.09
CA SER A 276 17.57 15.56 14.66
C SER A 276 16.37 15.23 13.77
N GLU A 277 15.29 14.70 14.34
CA GLU A 277 14.11 14.18 13.62
C GLU A 277 14.48 13.10 12.56
N HIS A 278 15.55 12.34 12.78
CA HIS A 278 16.00 11.24 11.92
C HIS A 278 15.97 9.91 12.70
N PRO A 279 14.97 9.03 12.45
CA PRO A 279 13.98 9.08 11.39
C PRO A 279 12.81 10.06 11.63
N ALA A 280 12.16 10.51 10.57
CA ALA A 280 10.92 11.29 10.63
C ALA A 280 9.67 10.40 10.62
N LEU A 281 9.78 9.19 10.07
CA LEU A 281 8.72 8.19 10.01
C LEU A 281 9.26 6.81 10.41
N VAL A 282 8.57 6.11 11.31
CA VAL A 282 8.99 4.78 11.79
C VAL A 282 7.85 3.78 11.67
N VAL A 283 8.02 2.79 10.78
CA VAL A 283 7.21 1.57 10.79
C VAL A 283 7.81 0.65 11.84
N ALA A 284 7.23 0.66 13.05
CA ALA A 284 7.77 0.03 14.24
C ALA A 284 7.59 -1.51 14.26
N GLY A 285 7.55 -2.14 13.09
CA GLY A 285 7.27 -3.57 12.97
C GLY A 285 5.85 -3.89 13.41
N SER A 286 5.62 -5.14 13.82
CA SER A 286 4.32 -5.56 14.33
C SER A 286 4.40 -6.39 15.61
N ARG A 287 3.25 -6.60 16.26
CA ARG A 287 3.10 -7.39 17.49
C ARG A 287 1.72 -7.98 17.63
N HIS A 288 1.58 -9.01 18.45
CA HIS A 288 0.29 -9.43 18.96
C HIS A 288 -0.18 -8.44 20.04
N ALA A 289 -1.17 -7.62 19.71
CA ALA A 289 -1.77 -6.62 20.59
C ALA A 289 -3.22 -7.01 20.92
N GLY A 290 -3.63 -6.90 22.18
CA GLY A 290 -4.96 -7.30 22.61
C GLY A 290 -5.19 -7.18 24.11
N ASP A 291 -6.46 -7.22 24.51
CA ASP A 291 -6.90 -7.22 25.92
C ASP A 291 -7.13 -8.62 26.49
N GLY A 292 -6.74 -9.66 25.74
CA GLY A 292 -6.94 -11.07 26.07
C GLY A 292 -8.20 -11.68 25.45
N THR A 293 -9.23 -10.86 25.17
CA THR A 293 -10.46 -11.32 24.49
C THR A 293 -10.36 -11.21 22.97
N CYS A 294 -9.73 -10.13 22.50
CA CYS A 294 -9.41 -9.88 21.11
C CYS A 294 -7.89 -9.73 21.00
N CYS A 295 -7.28 -10.36 20.01
CA CYS A 295 -5.83 -10.27 19.78
C CYS A 295 -5.57 -10.08 18.30
N ARG A 296 -4.79 -9.08 17.91
CA ARG A 296 -4.49 -8.78 16.51
C ARG A 296 -2.99 -8.67 16.31
N ASN A 297 -2.49 -9.08 15.15
CA ASN A 297 -1.14 -8.75 14.73
C ASN A 297 -1.13 -7.33 14.18
N ARG A 298 -0.67 -6.36 14.99
CA ARG A 298 -0.76 -4.93 14.73
C ARG A 298 0.60 -4.35 14.39
N CYS A 299 0.70 -3.74 13.21
CA CYS A 299 1.77 -2.82 12.83
C CYS A 299 1.44 -1.42 13.35
N THR A 300 2.41 -0.73 13.91
CA THR A 300 2.27 0.64 14.41
C THR A 300 3.25 1.54 13.69
N VAL A 301 2.77 2.67 13.17
CA VAL A 301 3.60 3.69 12.52
C VAL A 301 3.68 4.90 13.44
N LEU A 302 4.91 5.33 13.73
CA LEU A 302 5.23 6.47 14.58
C LEU A 302 5.82 7.60 13.76
N ASP A 303 5.70 8.83 14.25
CA ASP A 303 6.50 9.96 13.79
C ASP A 303 7.90 9.97 14.43
N GLY A 304 8.71 10.98 14.07
CA GLY A 304 10.03 11.20 14.65
C GLY A 304 10.02 11.56 16.14
N ARG A 305 8.87 11.81 16.74
CA ARG A 305 8.68 12.15 18.17
C ARG A 305 8.11 10.98 18.97
N GLY A 306 7.83 9.85 18.33
CA GLY A 306 7.29 8.66 18.96
C GLY A 306 5.76 8.66 19.08
N GLU A 307 5.07 9.63 18.49
CA GLU A 307 3.61 9.68 18.48
C GLU A 307 3.05 8.72 17.42
N VAL A 308 1.93 8.08 17.72
CA VAL A 308 1.30 7.12 16.80
C VAL A 308 0.57 7.88 15.70
N LEU A 309 1.02 7.71 14.47
CA LEU A 309 0.36 8.27 13.28
C LEU A 309 -0.81 7.39 12.85
N PHE A 310 -0.58 6.09 12.75
CA PHE A 310 -1.61 5.10 12.41
C PHE A 310 -1.18 3.67 12.73
N THR A 311 -2.13 2.75 12.63
CA THR A 311 -1.91 1.32 12.84
C THR A 311 -2.54 0.50 11.74
N HIS A 312 -1.92 -0.62 11.38
CA HIS A 312 -2.48 -1.62 10.47
C HIS A 312 -2.63 -2.95 11.22
N ASP A 313 -3.85 -3.49 11.25
CA ASP A 313 -4.11 -4.82 11.80
C ASP A 313 -4.05 -5.84 10.66
N LYS A 314 -3.22 -6.88 10.81
CA LYS A 314 -3.00 -7.92 9.81
C LYS A 314 -4.33 -8.56 9.40
N ILE A 315 -4.57 -8.65 8.10
CA ILE A 315 -5.84 -9.09 7.54
C ILE A 315 -5.85 -10.62 7.36
N VAL A 316 -4.72 -11.20 6.96
CA VAL A 316 -4.59 -12.64 6.71
C VAL A 316 -3.72 -13.30 7.78
N PRO A 317 -4.30 -13.95 8.81
CA PRO A 317 -3.53 -14.69 9.82
C PRO A 317 -2.64 -15.76 9.19
N PHE A 318 -1.43 -15.96 9.74
CA PHE A 318 -0.52 -16.97 9.23
C PHE A 318 -0.90 -18.38 9.71
N LYS A 319 -0.70 -19.37 8.84
CA LYS A 319 -0.85 -20.80 9.17
C LYS A 319 0.40 -21.57 8.80
N ILE A 320 0.96 -22.27 9.78
CA ILE A 320 1.99 -23.29 9.61
C ILE A 320 1.27 -24.59 9.28
N THR A 321 1.41 -25.07 8.04
CA THR A 321 0.82 -26.34 7.64
C THR A 321 1.55 -27.51 8.31
N ARG A 322 0.90 -28.67 8.39
CA ARG A 322 1.53 -29.93 8.82
C ARG A 322 2.85 -30.21 8.08
N ALA A 323 2.86 -30.11 6.75
CA ALA A 323 4.07 -30.33 5.96
C ALA A 323 5.19 -29.32 6.30
N ALA A 324 4.83 -28.06 6.59
CA ALA A 324 5.81 -27.07 7.03
C ALA A 324 6.35 -27.39 8.44
N ALA A 325 5.51 -27.82 9.38
CA ALA A 325 5.93 -28.23 10.72
C ALA A 325 6.84 -29.48 10.68
N GLU A 326 6.49 -30.48 9.87
CA GLU A 326 7.33 -31.66 9.64
C GLU A 326 8.72 -31.27 9.10
N ALA A 327 8.79 -30.31 8.16
CA ALA A 327 10.04 -29.82 7.60
C ALA A 327 10.87 -28.96 8.60
N MET A 328 10.24 -28.31 9.57
CA MET A 328 10.92 -27.50 10.59
C MET A 328 11.59 -28.35 11.67
N GLY A 329 11.06 -29.56 11.93
CA GLY A 329 11.54 -30.44 12.99
C GLY A 329 10.96 -30.10 14.37
N SER A 330 10.96 -31.10 15.26
CA SER A 330 10.31 -31.02 16.58
C SER A 330 10.81 -29.88 17.46
N ASP A 331 12.12 -29.61 17.43
CA ASP A 331 12.74 -28.60 18.30
C ASP A 331 12.29 -27.18 17.92
N VAL A 332 12.13 -26.91 16.62
CA VAL A 332 11.62 -25.63 16.12
C VAL A 332 10.13 -25.52 16.43
N CYS A 333 9.35 -26.58 16.18
CA CYS A 333 7.93 -26.60 16.51
C CYS A 333 7.69 -26.30 18.00
N ALA A 334 8.46 -26.93 18.89
CA ALA A 334 8.37 -26.69 20.33
C ALA A 334 8.65 -25.23 20.71
N LYS A 335 9.66 -24.60 20.08
CA LYS A 335 9.98 -23.17 20.28
C LYS A 335 8.91 -22.22 19.75
N LEU A 336 8.14 -22.64 18.76
CA LEU A 336 6.99 -21.91 18.24
C LEU A 336 5.69 -22.24 18.99
N GLY A 337 5.73 -23.12 20.00
CA GLY A 337 4.53 -23.56 20.72
C GLY A 337 3.57 -24.38 19.85
N ILE A 338 4.05 -25.03 18.78
CA ILE A 338 3.22 -25.84 17.89
C ILE A 338 3.67 -27.32 17.90
N ASP A 339 2.87 -28.18 17.28
CA ASP A 339 3.17 -29.61 17.15
C ASP A 339 3.25 -30.04 15.67
N GLU A 340 3.40 -31.34 15.42
CA GLU A 340 3.53 -31.89 14.06
C GLU A 340 2.30 -31.67 13.18
N ARG A 341 1.13 -31.34 13.75
CA ARG A 341 -0.07 -31.01 12.98
C ARG A 341 0.00 -29.61 12.37
N GLY A 342 0.99 -28.81 12.77
CA GLY A 342 1.14 -27.42 12.40
C GLY A 342 0.57 -26.48 13.45
N GLY A 343 0.34 -25.25 13.05
CA GLY A 343 -0.22 -24.23 13.92
C GLY A 343 -0.82 -23.07 13.16
N TYR A 344 -1.63 -22.29 13.86
CA TYR A 344 -2.22 -21.08 13.31
C TYR A 344 -2.03 -19.92 14.27
N GLU A 345 -1.82 -18.75 13.70
CA GLU A 345 -1.69 -17.51 14.44
C GLU A 345 -3.04 -17.21 15.11
N ASP A 346 -3.09 -17.23 16.44
CA ASP A 346 -4.33 -17.08 17.21
C ASP A 346 -4.72 -15.59 17.35
N VAL A 347 -4.96 -14.95 16.21
CA VAL A 347 -5.30 -13.53 16.09
C VAL A 347 -6.55 -13.33 15.25
N ASP A 348 -7.33 -12.32 15.60
CA ASP A 348 -8.44 -11.81 14.82
C ASP A 348 -7.93 -11.09 13.57
N ALA A 349 -8.59 -11.32 12.45
CA ALA A 349 -8.29 -10.64 11.20
C ALA A 349 -8.66 -9.15 11.28
N GLY A 350 -7.78 -8.30 10.74
CA GLY A 350 -8.10 -6.93 10.40
C GLY A 350 -9.13 -6.86 9.26
N THR A 351 -9.89 -5.79 9.21
CA THR A 351 -10.92 -5.54 8.19
C THR A 351 -10.67 -4.25 7.41
N GLU A 352 -9.60 -3.53 7.74
CA GLU A 352 -9.25 -2.23 7.16
C GLU A 352 -7.82 -2.25 6.62
N LEU A 353 -7.60 -1.57 5.48
CA LEU A 353 -6.27 -1.28 4.95
C LEU A 353 -6.04 0.24 4.99
N PRO A 354 -5.27 0.77 5.95
CA PRO A 354 -4.91 2.19 5.98
C PRO A 354 -4.13 2.58 4.71
N LEU A 355 -4.57 3.66 4.06
CA LEU A 355 -3.89 4.28 2.92
C LEU A 355 -3.50 5.69 3.33
N VAL A 356 -2.20 5.95 3.41
CA VAL A 356 -1.70 7.23 3.93
C VAL A 356 -1.14 8.06 2.78
N ASP A 357 -1.79 9.17 2.50
CA ASP A 357 -1.35 10.12 1.48
C ASP A 357 -0.21 10.97 2.07
N ALA A 358 0.97 10.86 1.47
CA ALA A 358 2.19 11.58 1.84
C ALA A 358 2.77 12.31 0.62
N PRO A 359 3.72 13.24 0.78
CA PRO A 359 4.39 13.91 -0.35
C PRO A 359 5.15 12.96 -1.31
N LEU A 360 5.31 11.69 -0.91
CA LEU A 360 5.96 10.62 -1.66
C LEU A 360 4.97 9.76 -2.46
N GLY A 361 3.68 10.05 -2.33
CA GLY A 361 2.58 9.26 -2.82
C GLY A 361 1.81 8.56 -1.70
N ARG A 362 1.07 7.52 -2.08
CA ARG A 362 0.17 6.78 -1.21
C ARG A 362 0.89 5.57 -0.61
N LEU A 363 1.11 5.65 0.70
CA LEU A 363 1.75 4.65 1.54
C LEU A 363 0.73 3.60 2.02
N ALA A 364 1.16 2.33 2.08
CA ALA A 364 0.54 1.31 2.90
C ALA A 364 1.60 0.45 3.61
N THR A 365 1.22 -0.17 4.73
CA THR A 365 2.11 -1.03 5.54
C THR A 365 1.56 -2.45 5.73
N PRO A 366 1.32 -3.22 4.64
CA PRO A 366 0.81 -4.57 4.76
C PRO A 366 1.80 -5.48 5.51
N ILE A 367 1.30 -6.38 6.35
CA ILE A 367 2.15 -7.29 7.14
C ILE A 367 2.24 -8.64 6.43
N CYS A 368 3.45 -9.01 5.99
CA CYS A 368 3.79 -10.35 5.53
C CYS A 368 2.84 -10.96 4.47
N LEU A 369 1.92 -11.84 4.88
CA LEU A 369 0.92 -12.44 3.99
C LEU A 369 -0.02 -11.41 3.37
N ASP A 370 -0.30 -10.30 4.05
CA ASP A 370 -1.14 -9.23 3.51
C ASP A 370 -0.55 -8.68 2.20
N PHE A 371 0.78 -8.57 2.15
CA PHE A 371 1.47 -8.14 0.94
C PHE A 371 1.37 -9.23 -0.12
N CYS A 372 1.64 -10.49 0.24
CA CYS A 372 1.74 -11.60 -0.71
C CYS A 372 0.39 -12.10 -1.25
N GLY A 373 -0.74 -11.81 -0.58
CA GLY A 373 -2.08 -12.25 -0.96
C GLY A 373 -2.61 -11.62 -2.24
N THR A 374 -3.41 -12.37 -3.01
CA THR A 374 -4.01 -11.86 -4.26
C THR A 374 -5.04 -10.78 -4.01
N GLU A 375 -5.87 -10.95 -2.98
CA GLU A 375 -6.96 -10.04 -2.68
C GLU A 375 -6.47 -8.62 -2.36
N LEU A 376 -5.50 -8.51 -1.46
CA LEU A 376 -4.91 -7.22 -1.09
C LEU A 376 -4.04 -6.62 -2.19
N ARG A 377 -3.42 -7.43 -3.06
CA ARG A 377 -2.71 -6.88 -4.23
C ARG A 377 -3.66 -6.06 -5.09
N ASP A 378 -4.78 -6.65 -5.47
CA ASP A 378 -5.72 -5.99 -6.39
C ASP A 378 -6.27 -4.72 -5.74
N LEU A 379 -6.62 -4.78 -4.46
CA LEU A 379 -7.03 -3.61 -3.69
C LEU A 379 -5.94 -2.52 -3.66
N MET A 380 -4.69 -2.86 -3.29
CA MET A 380 -3.58 -1.89 -3.24
C MET A 380 -3.32 -1.25 -4.61
N ALA A 381 -3.36 -2.04 -5.68
CA ALA A 381 -3.14 -1.55 -7.03
C ALA A 381 -4.26 -0.62 -7.51
N GLU A 382 -5.52 -0.98 -7.24
CA GLU A 382 -6.68 -0.12 -7.51
C GLU A 382 -6.64 1.18 -6.71
N CYS A 383 -6.30 1.09 -5.42
CA CYS A 383 -6.14 2.23 -4.52
C CYS A 383 -4.96 3.14 -4.90
N GLY A 384 -4.07 2.71 -5.81
CA GLY A 384 -2.93 3.51 -6.25
C GLY A 384 -1.83 3.62 -5.21
N VAL A 385 -1.70 2.59 -4.37
CA VAL A 385 -0.57 2.48 -3.43
C VAL A 385 0.72 2.36 -4.24
N ASN A 386 1.62 3.30 -4.04
CA ASN A 386 2.91 3.36 -4.74
C ASN A 386 4.11 3.37 -3.78
N LEU A 387 3.88 3.36 -2.48
CA LEU A 387 4.91 3.17 -1.47
C LEU A 387 4.48 2.08 -0.47
N LEU A 388 5.28 1.02 -0.35
CA LEU A 388 4.98 -0.14 0.49
C LEU A 388 6.12 -0.40 1.47
N LEU A 389 5.85 -0.29 2.77
CA LEU A 389 6.77 -0.65 3.84
C LEU A 389 6.24 -1.91 4.52
N VAL A 390 6.93 -3.04 4.36
CA VAL A 390 6.37 -4.38 4.62
C VAL A 390 7.15 -5.07 5.74
N PRO A 391 6.65 -5.02 6.99
CA PRO A 391 7.10 -5.90 8.06
C PRO A 391 6.80 -7.36 7.70
N ALA A 392 7.80 -8.23 7.76
CA ALA A 392 7.66 -9.64 7.40
C ALA A 392 8.35 -10.57 8.41
N MET A 393 7.79 -11.76 8.56
CA MET A 393 8.39 -12.89 9.26
C MET A 393 8.15 -14.15 8.43
N THR A 394 9.11 -14.48 7.55
CA THR A 394 9.00 -15.57 6.58
C THR A 394 10.30 -16.36 6.43
N ALA A 395 10.17 -17.66 6.16
CA ALA A 395 11.29 -18.50 5.74
C ALA A 395 11.69 -18.28 4.26
N ARG A 396 10.78 -17.74 3.44
CA ARG A 396 10.87 -17.66 1.98
C ARG A 396 10.58 -16.24 1.49
N MET A 397 11.50 -15.68 0.70
CA MET A 397 11.37 -14.33 0.13
C MET A 397 10.83 -14.28 -1.30
N ASP A 398 10.76 -15.40 -2.01
CA ASP A 398 10.32 -15.40 -3.42
C ASP A 398 8.90 -14.86 -3.63
N PRO A 399 7.89 -15.20 -2.79
CA PRO A 399 6.55 -14.60 -2.91
C PRO A 399 6.57 -13.08 -2.79
N PHE A 400 7.43 -12.53 -1.92
CA PHE A 400 7.59 -11.08 -1.75
C PHE A 400 8.23 -10.45 -2.99
N ARG A 401 9.27 -11.07 -3.55
CA ARG A 401 9.93 -10.60 -4.78
C ARG A 401 8.98 -10.59 -5.97
N GLN A 402 8.19 -11.65 -6.12
CA GLN A 402 7.18 -11.74 -7.17
C GLN A 402 6.13 -10.64 -6.99
N ARG A 403 5.57 -10.52 -5.79
CA ARG A 403 4.53 -9.52 -5.49
C ARG A 403 5.01 -8.09 -5.69
N ALA A 404 6.24 -7.79 -5.26
CA ALA A 404 6.84 -6.48 -5.45
C ALA A 404 6.98 -6.12 -6.93
N ARG A 405 7.34 -7.08 -7.80
CA ARG A 405 7.35 -6.89 -9.26
C ARG A 405 5.95 -6.67 -9.83
N GLU A 406 4.96 -7.44 -9.36
CA GLU A 406 3.56 -7.30 -9.78
C GLU A 406 3.03 -5.90 -9.44
N LEU A 407 3.13 -5.47 -8.18
CA LEU A 407 2.72 -4.13 -7.74
C LEU A 407 3.59 -3.03 -8.37
N GLY A 408 4.87 -3.28 -8.58
CA GLY A 408 5.74 -2.44 -9.38
C GLY A 408 5.23 -2.18 -10.79
N SER A 409 4.65 -3.20 -11.42
CA SER A 409 4.10 -3.10 -12.78
C SER A 409 2.68 -2.51 -12.77
N LEU A 410 1.87 -2.86 -11.76
CA LEU A 410 0.46 -2.51 -11.65
C LEU A 410 0.15 -1.22 -10.89
N SER A 411 1.10 -0.66 -10.13
CA SER A 411 0.96 0.54 -9.30
C SER A 411 2.20 1.42 -9.26
N ARG A 412 3.27 1.05 -10.00
CA ARG A 412 4.60 1.66 -9.87
C ARG A 412 5.06 1.71 -8.42
N ALA A 413 4.67 0.71 -7.64
CA ALA A 413 5.01 0.70 -6.23
C ALA A 413 6.48 0.40 -6.01
N ALA A 414 7.13 1.28 -5.23
CA ALA A 414 8.33 0.92 -4.51
C ALA A 414 7.96 0.06 -3.30
N SER A 415 8.65 -1.05 -3.11
CA SER A 415 8.42 -1.98 -2.01
C SER A 415 9.69 -2.18 -1.19
N PHE A 416 9.54 -2.06 0.12
CA PHE A 416 10.62 -2.22 1.10
C PHE A 416 10.19 -3.26 2.12
N VAL A 417 10.73 -4.46 2.00
CA VAL A 417 10.40 -5.60 2.83
C VAL A 417 11.51 -5.84 3.84
N VAL A 418 11.15 -5.88 5.11
CA VAL A 418 12.05 -6.17 6.22
C VAL A 418 11.58 -7.44 6.93
N ASN A 419 12.40 -8.48 6.86
CA ASN A 419 12.09 -9.82 7.35
C ASN A 419 12.80 -10.10 8.68
N SER A 420 12.13 -10.78 9.60
CA SER A 420 12.65 -11.12 10.93
C SER A 420 13.87 -12.04 10.87
N ALA A 421 15.01 -11.56 11.37
CA ALA A 421 16.24 -12.33 11.51
C ALA A 421 16.11 -13.49 12.50
N TRP A 422 15.30 -13.30 13.54
CA TRP A 422 15.05 -14.30 14.57
C TRP A 422 14.48 -15.59 13.97
N LEU A 423 13.44 -15.51 13.14
CA LEU A 423 12.84 -16.70 12.52
C LEU A 423 13.86 -17.45 11.66
N LEU A 424 14.64 -16.73 10.84
CA LEU A 424 15.63 -17.37 9.97
C LEU A 424 16.74 -18.07 10.77
N ARG A 425 17.14 -17.50 11.91
CA ARG A 425 18.07 -18.16 12.84
C ARG A 425 17.44 -19.38 13.52
N LEU A 426 16.19 -19.26 13.96
CA LEU A 426 15.45 -20.36 14.56
C LEU A 426 15.36 -21.56 13.61
N LEU A 427 15.15 -21.30 12.31
CA LEU A 427 15.12 -22.30 11.25
C LEU A 427 16.50 -22.84 10.83
N GLY A 428 17.57 -22.52 11.58
CA GLY A 428 18.92 -23.03 11.32
C GLY A 428 19.50 -22.62 9.97
N GLN A 429 18.99 -21.56 9.34
CA GLN A 429 19.52 -21.11 8.05
C GLN A 429 20.96 -20.61 8.22
N SER A 430 21.84 -20.96 7.26
CA SER A 430 23.21 -20.45 7.22
C SER A 430 23.23 -18.93 7.18
N GLU A 431 24.30 -18.31 7.65
CA GLU A 431 24.40 -16.85 7.69
C GLU A 431 24.22 -16.19 6.32
N GLU A 432 24.84 -16.74 5.27
CA GLU A 432 24.68 -16.31 3.88
C GLU A 432 23.21 -16.39 3.43
N ALA A 433 22.54 -17.51 3.72
CA ALA A 433 21.13 -17.70 3.39
C ALA A 433 20.24 -16.70 4.16
N ARG A 434 20.58 -16.39 5.41
CA ARG A 434 19.89 -15.34 6.18
C ARG A 434 20.07 -13.98 5.52
N ARG A 435 21.30 -13.54 5.24
CA ARG A 435 21.59 -12.23 4.63
C ARG A 435 20.77 -12.01 3.34
N ARG A 436 20.68 -13.02 2.48
CA ARG A 436 19.88 -12.97 1.23
C ARG A 436 18.36 -12.90 1.43
N ARG A 437 17.87 -13.15 2.64
CA ARG A 437 16.45 -13.24 2.98
C ARG A 437 15.97 -12.23 4.03
N LEU A 438 16.88 -11.47 4.63
CA LEU A 438 16.52 -10.46 5.62
C LEU A 438 15.75 -9.32 4.98
N LEU A 439 16.16 -8.88 3.80
CA LEU A 439 15.63 -7.68 3.19
C LEU A 439 15.31 -7.90 1.73
N HIS A 440 14.30 -7.18 1.25
CA HIS A 440 14.07 -7.05 -0.17
C HIS A 440 13.64 -5.62 -0.47
N VAL A 441 14.30 -5.03 -1.45
CA VAL A 441 13.89 -3.77 -2.02
C VAL A 441 13.52 -4.02 -3.47
N TYR A 442 12.38 -3.47 -3.87
CA TYR A 442 12.01 -3.36 -5.26
C TYR A 442 11.74 -1.89 -5.57
N LEU A 443 12.47 -1.38 -6.54
CA LEU A 443 12.18 -0.11 -7.18
C LEU A 443 11.75 -0.43 -8.62
N PRO A 444 10.58 0.04 -9.08
CA PRO A 444 10.16 -0.17 -10.46
C PRO A 444 11.21 0.42 -11.40
N ALA A 445 11.61 -0.37 -12.41
CA ALA A 445 12.63 0.05 -13.37
C ALA A 445 12.21 1.34 -14.07
N ARG A 446 13.11 2.33 -14.08
CA ARG A 446 13.07 3.39 -15.08
C ARG A 446 13.33 2.70 -16.42
N GLY A 447 12.53 2.94 -17.45
CA GLY A 447 12.63 2.26 -18.74
C GLY A 447 14.00 2.36 -19.43
N ARG A 448 14.97 1.56 -18.99
CA ARG A 448 16.10 1.02 -19.74
C ARG A 448 16.09 -0.49 -19.51
N ALA A 449 16.42 -1.23 -20.58
CA ALA A 449 16.66 -2.66 -20.50
C ALA A 449 17.68 -2.93 -19.39
N TRP A 450 17.29 -3.83 -18.50
CA TRP A 450 18.19 -4.46 -17.55
C TRP A 450 19.19 -5.28 -18.36
N ASP A 451 20.42 -4.79 -18.54
CA ASP A 451 21.61 -5.59 -18.82
C ASP A 451 22.28 -5.83 -17.46
N GLY A 452 21.95 -6.89 -16.74
CA GLY A 452 22.69 -8.15 -16.77
C GLY A 452 23.90 -8.00 -15.85
N ASP A 453 23.82 -8.57 -14.65
CA ASP A 453 24.90 -8.72 -13.64
C ASP A 453 25.48 -7.46 -12.97
N GLN A 454 25.00 -7.18 -11.76
CA GLN A 454 25.87 -6.92 -10.60
C GLN A 454 25.07 -7.07 -9.30
N GLN A 455 25.40 -8.10 -8.51
CA GLN A 455 25.00 -8.25 -7.11
C GLN A 455 26.26 -7.95 -6.28
N ASP A 456 26.29 -6.81 -5.59
CA ASP A 456 27.35 -6.54 -4.60
C ASP A 456 27.00 -7.23 -3.27
N GLU A 457 27.99 -7.93 -2.69
CA GLU A 457 27.88 -8.63 -1.42
C GLU A 457 28.16 -7.70 -0.20
N PRO A 458 27.41 -7.82 0.91
CA PRO A 458 27.63 -6.99 2.09
C PRO A 458 28.50 -7.62 3.20
N THR A 459 29.35 -6.78 3.82
CA THR A 459 30.13 -7.02 5.05
C THR A 459 29.40 -6.57 6.34
N GLU A 460 29.75 -7.14 7.50
CA GLU A 460 29.14 -7.06 8.87
C GLU A 460 29.28 -5.72 9.64
N PRO A 461 28.68 -5.54 10.86
CA PRO A 461 27.37 -5.97 11.39
C PRO A 461 26.49 -4.77 11.89
N VAL A 462 25.25 -5.06 12.28
CA VAL A 462 24.06 -4.17 12.38
C VAL A 462 23.64 -3.65 11.01
N HIS A 463 22.83 -4.46 10.34
CA HIS A 463 22.32 -4.21 9.00
C HIS A 463 21.26 -3.10 8.99
N VAL A 464 21.68 -1.84 9.16
CA VAL A 464 20.91 -0.70 8.68
C VAL A 464 21.26 -0.56 7.21
N PHE A 465 20.43 -1.14 6.34
CA PHE A 465 20.56 -0.92 4.91
C PHE A 465 19.89 0.41 4.58
N THR A 466 20.71 1.42 4.35
CA THR A 466 20.26 2.74 3.93
C THR A 466 20.23 2.80 2.42
N MET A 467 19.06 3.07 1.86
CA MET A 467 18.93 3.36 0.44
C MET A 467 18.42 4.79 0.25
N SER A 468 19.18 5.57 -0.54
CA SER A 468 18.73 6.86 -1.06
C SER A 468 17.74 6.65 -2.21
N VAL A 469 16.50 7.06 -2.02
CA VAL A 469 15.46 7.12 -3.05
C VAL A 469 15.45 8.53 -3.62
N ARG A 470 16.14 8.75 -4.76
CA ARG A 470 16.15 10.05 -5.45
C ARG A 470 14.85 10.30 -6.20
N LEU A 471 14.08 11.32 -5.79
CA LEU A 471 12.95 11.85 -6.54
C LEU A 471 13.38 13.15 -7.22
N PHE A 472 13.51 13.13 -8.54
CA PHE A 472 13.86 14.31 -9.31
C PHE A 472 12.59 15.13 -9.58
N ARG A 473 12.55 16.39 -9.15
CA ARG A 473 11.61 17.38 -9.68
C ARG A 473 12.18 17.96 -10.98
N ASP A 474 11.35 18.10 -12.01
CA ASP A 474 11.63 18.98 -13.14
C ASP A 474 11.85 20.39 -12.61
N LYS A 475 12.98 20.99 -12.95
CA LYS A 475 13.05 22.45 -13.08
C LYS A 475 12.81 22.77 -14.56
N THR A 476 11.55 22.83 -14.96
CA THR A 476 11.10 23.57 -16.15
C THR A 476 9.72 24.14 -15.89
#